data_AF-A0A6H5JP49-F1
#
_entry.id   AF-A0A6H5JP49-F1
#
_cell.length_a   1.000
_cell.length_b   1.000
_cell.length_c   1.000
_cell.angle_alpha   90.00
_cell.angle_beta   90.00
_cell.angle_gamma   90.00
#
_symmetry.space_group_name_H-M   'P 1'
#
loop_
_entity.id
_entity.type
_entity.pdbx_description
1 polymer ?
#
loop_
_entity_poly.entity_id
_entity_poly.type
_entity_poly.pdbx_seq_one_letter_code
_entity_poly.pdbx_strand_id
1 'polypeptide(L)'
;MSLASREAVLHLTGYRHQGFYGRSYKKTISMPDLLSRVKKVEGAETDVVTDQLSREGVEIITGTARFVKSDSGDSRMSAMVLRSLGDEHEAASSPYRHVGADTPKSVISAERFLVACGTRPVRPPDIPFDGTHIFDSDQLLWGGITHIPRDLIVVGAGVIGMEYACMINVVPGTTVTVIDPRPTVLSFADNDVIENLQYTMRQNGARFLLNEHITRIEKIEKKDSNGGEKKVWAASPSRGIEFTRK
;
A
#
# COMPACT_ATOMS: atom_id res chain seq x y z
N MET A 1 3.83 -5.34 5.08
CA MET A 1 2.43 -5.08 4.70
C MET A 1 2.02 -5.79 3.41
N SER A 2 2.64 -5.50 2.26
CA SER A 2 2.20 -6.08 0.98
C SER A 2 2.16 -7.63 0.96
N LEU A 3 3.15 -8.29 1.58
CA LEU A 3 3.17 -9.75 1.74
C LEU A 3 1.94 -10.29 2.47
N ALA A 4 1.54 -9.66 3.58
CA ALA A 4 0.38 -10.07 4.37
C ALA A 4 -0.92 -9.88 3.58
N SER A 5 -1.03 -8.77 2.83
CA SER A 5 -2.16 -8.50 1.94
C SER A 5 -2.23 -9.48 0.78
N ARG A 6 -1.09 -9.81 0.15
CA ARG A 6 -1.00 -10.80 -0.91
C ARG A 6 -1.48 -12.16 -0.43
N GLU A 7 -1.00 -12.61 0.73
CA GLU A 7 -1.41 -13.89 1.30
C GLU A 7 -2.92 -13.91 1.61
N ALA A 8 -3.45 -12.81 2.16
CA ALA A 8 -4.87 -12.67 2.43
C ALA A 8 -5.72 -12.76 1.16
N VAL A 9 -5.35 -12.03 0.10
CA VAL A 9 -6.04 -12.07 -1.20
C VAL A 9 -5.98 -13.47 -1.81
N LEU A 10 -4.80 -14.09 -1.88
CA LEU A 10 -4.65 -15.42 -2.50
C LEU A 10 -5.45 -16.49 -1.77
N HIS A 11 -5.51 -16.41 -0.43
CA HIS A 11 -6.31 -17.30 0.39
C HIS A 11 -7.82 -17.07 0.17
N LEU A 12 -8.28 -15.81 0.20
CA LEU A 12 -9.70 -15.47 0.11
C LEU A 12 -10.29 -15.67 -1.30
N THR A 13 -9.49 -15.45 -2.34
CA THR A 13 -9.87 -15.73 -3.74
C THR A 13 -9.88 -17.22 -4.06
N GLY A 14 -9.32 -18.05 -3.18
CA GLY A 14 -9.07 -19.46 -3.48
C GLY A 14 -8.14 -19.65 -4.67
N TYR A 15 -7.32 -18.64 -5.03
CA TYR A 15 -6.46 -18.69 -6.22
C TYR A 15 -5.53 -19.91 -6.20
N ARG A 16 -5.03 -20.29 -5.01
CA ARG A 16 -4.23 -21.52 -4.83
C ARG A 16 -5.02 -22.82 -5.01
N HIS A 17 -6.35 -22.79 -4.91
CA HIS A 17 -7.24 -23.94 -5.04
C HIS A 17 -7.90 -24.06 -6.43
N GLN A 18 -7.74 -23.04 -7.30
CA GLN A 18 -8.33 -23.04 -8.65
C GLN A 18 -7.79 -24.15 -9.56
N GLY A 19 -6.55 -24.62 -9.33
CA GLY A 19 -5.98 -25.75 -10.06
C GLY A 19 -6.66 -27.09 -9.78
N PHE A 20 -7.29 -27.24 -8.61
CA PHE A 20 -7.93 -28.50 -8.19
C PHE A 20 -9.46 -28.49 -8.33
N TYR A 21 -10.13 -27.35 -8.08
CA TYR A 21 -11.60 -27.26 -8.09
C TYR A 21 -12.18 -26.53 -9.32
N GLY A 22 -11.32 -26.09 -10.24
CA GLY A 22 -11.71 -25.29 -11.40
C GLY A 22 -12.17 -23.87 -11.02
N ARG A 23 -12.41 -23.03 -12.03
CA ARG A 23 -12.84 -21.61 -11.91
C ARG A 23 -14.20 -21.39 -11.20
N SER A 24 -14.83 -22.44 -10.68
CA SER A 24 -16.18 -22.40 -10.12
C SER A 24 -16.23 -22.01 -8.63
N TYR A 25 -15.09 -21.96 -7.92
CA TYR A 25 -15.04 -21.50 -6.54
C TYR A 25 -14.94 -19.96 -6.48
N LYS A 26 -16.08 -19.27 -6.62
CA LYS A 26 -16.17 -17.80 -6.52
C LYS A 26 -16.74 -17.41 -5.17
N LYS A 27 -15.87 -17.13 -4.19
CA LYS A 27 -16.29 -16.45 -2.96
C LYS A 27 -16.19 -14.95 -3.18
N THR A 28 -17.29 -14.23 -2.96
CA THR A 28 -17.27 -12.76 -2.93
C THR A 28 -16.43 -12.31 -1.74
N ILE A 29 -15.38 -11.54 -1.99
CA ILE A 29 -14.46 -11.05 -0.96
C ILE A 29 -14.92 -9.66 -0.53
N SER A 30 -15.04 -9.45 0.77
CA SER A 30 -15.29 -8.12 1.34
C SER A 30 -13.98 -7.51 1.85
N MET A 31 -13.90 -6.17 1.93
CA MET A 31 -12.77 -5.50 2.58
C MET A 31 -12.61 -5.92 4.04
N PRO A 32 -13.67 -6.05 4.87
CA PRO A 32 -13.54 -6.57 6.23
C PRO A 32 -12.86 -7.94 6.32
N ASP A 33 -13.19 -8.87 5.42
CA ASP A 33 -12.55 -10.19 5.38
C ASP A 33 -11.06 -10.08 5.05
N LEU A 34 -10.72 -9.24 4.07
CA LEU A 34 -9.33 -8.97 3.68
C LEU A 34 -8.54 -8.38 4.85
N LEU A 35 -9.05 -7.32 5.48
CA LEU A 35 -8.39 -6.64 6.60
C LEU A 35 -8.24 -7.54 7.82
N SER A 36 -9.26 -8.34 8.14
CA SER A 36 -9.20 -9.32 9.23
C SER A 36 -8.07 -10.33 9.01
N ARG A 37 -7.90 -10.82 7.78
CA ARG A 37 -6.83 -11.77 7.46
C ARG A 37 -5.45 -11.10 7.48
N VAL A 38 -5.31 -9.89 6.95
CA VAL A 38 -4.06 -9.11 7.00
C VAL A 38 -3.62 -8.89 8.45
N LYS A 39 -4.52 -8.41 9.32
CA LYS A 39 -4.24 -8.18 10.74
C LYS A 39 -3.78 -9.44 11.46
N LYS A 40 -4.36 -10.60 11.15
CA LYS A 40 -3.93 -11.89 11.73
C LYS A 40 -2.51 -12.27 11.32
N VAL A 41 -2.15 -12.06 10.05
CA VAL A 41 -0.80 -12.37 9.57
C VAL A 41 0.20 -11.39 10.18
N GLU A 42 -0.10 -10.09 10.18
CA GLU A 42 0.79 -9.08 10.76
C GLU A 42 1.01 -9.26 12.26
N GLY A 43 -0.05 -9.58 13.02
CA GLY A 43 0.07 -9.91 14.43
C GLY A 43 1.01 -11.10 14.66
N ALA A 44 0.79 -12.21 13.95
CA ALA A 44 1.61 -13.41 14.08
C ALA A 44 3.09 -13.17 13.74
N GLU A 45 3.38 -12.43 12.66
CA GLU A 45 4.76 -12.07 12.30
C GLU A 45 5.41 -11.15 13.35
N THR A 46 4.64 -10.19 13.87
CA THR A 46 5.11 -9.28 14.93
C THR A 46 5.44 -10.05 16.20
N ASP A 47 4.60 -11.01 16.58
CA ASP A 47 4.81 -11.87 17.75
C ASP A 47 6.07 -12.72 17.58
N VAL A 48 6.26 -13.36 16.42
CA VAL A 48 7.46 -14.16 16.13
C VAL A 48 8.73 -13.33 16.23
N VAL A 49 8.76 -12.14 15.64
CA VAL A 49 9.94 -11.25 15.68
C VAL A 49 10.21 -10.76 17.10
N THR A 50 9.16 -10.37 17.83
CA THR A 50 9.28 -9.90 19.22
C THR A 50 9.81 -11.02 20.14
N ASP A 51 9.31 -12.24 19.98
CA ASP A 51 9.78 -13.42 20.70
C ASP A 51 11.23 -13.75 20.38
N GLN A 52 11.64 -13.67 19.11
CA GLN A 52 13.03 -13.92 18.72
C GLN A 52 13.98 -12.88 19.31
N LEU A 53 13.62 -11.59 19.24
CA LEU A 53 14.42 -10.51 19.80
C LEU A 53 14.56 -10.61 21.32
N SER A 54 13.45 -10.89 22.01
CA SER A 54 13.48 -11.03 23.48
C SER A 54 14.30 -12.24 23.94
N ARG A 55 14.26 -13.37 23.21
CA ARG A 55 15.08 -14.56 23.50
C ARG A 55 16.58 -14.28 23.39
N GLU A 56 16.99 -13.43 22.46
CA GLU A 56 18.38 -13.01 22.28
C GLU A 56 18.77 -11.84 23.22
N GLY A 57 17.90 -11.47 24.17
CA GLY A 57 18.18 -10.42 25.15
C GLY A 57 18.13 -9.00 24.59
N VAL A 58 17.48 -8.80 23.43
CA VAL A 58 17.30 -7.46 22.84
C VAL A 58 16.19 -6.71 23.57
N GLU A 59 16.51 -5.57 24.15
CA GLU A 59 15.52 -4.67 24.76
C GLU A 59 14.72 -3.94 23.67
N ILE A 60 13.40 -4.07 23.71
CA ILE A 60 12.49 -3.41 22.77
C ILE A 60 11.85 -2.19 23.44
N ILE A 61 12.15 -1.01 22.90
CA ILE A 61 11.59 0.26 23.38
C ILE A 61 10.63 0.82 22.33
N THR A 62 9.33 0.78 22.61
CA THR A 62 8.32 1.38 21.73
C THR A 62 8.28 2.91 21.88
N GLY A 63 8.44 3.62 20.77
CA GLY A 63 8.35 5.08 20.67
C GLY A 63 8.96 5.64 19.38
N THR A 64 8.91 6.96 19.24
CA THR A 64 9.63 7.67 18.16
C THR A 64 10.98 8.13 18.70
N ALA A 65 12.07 7.90 17.97
CA ALA A 65 13.41 8.33 18.40
C ALA A 65 13.94 9.49 17.54
N ARG A 66 14.64 10.43 18.17
CA ARG A 66 15.44 11.45 17.47
C ARG A 66 16.82 11.60 18.13
N PHE A 67 17.84 11.91 17.33
CA PHE A 67 19.15 12.26 17.88
C PHE A 67 19.08 13.59 18.63
N VAL A 68 19.77 13.67 19.76
CA VAL A 68 19.89 14.88 20.56
C VAL A 68 21.37 15.18 20.81
N LYS A 69 21.69 16.46 20.99
CA LYS A 69 23.05 16.89 21.31
C LYS A 69 23.39 16.49 22.75
N SER A 70 24.59 15.93 22.95
CA SER A 70 25.12 15.68 24.28
C SER A 70 25.61 17.02 24.86
N ASP A 71 24.94 17.52 25.91
CA ASP A 71 25.27 18.80 26.58
C ASP A 71 26.33 18.65 27.68
N SER A 72 26.81 17.44 27.93
CA SER A 72 27.87 17.14 28.88
C SER A 72 28.99 16.44 28.13
N GLY A 73 30.26 16.62 28.51
CA GLY A 73 31.46 16.17 27.78
C GLY A 73 31.60 14.66 27.51
N ASP A 74 30.52 13.90 27.57
CA ASP A 74 30.37 12.56 27.01
C ASP A 74 30.34 12.64 25.48
N SER A 75 31.33 11.99 24.85
CA SER A 75 31.48 11.92 23.39
C SER A 75 30.50 10.93 22.74
N ARG A 76 29.72 10.18 23.54
CA ARG A 76 28.74 9.23 23.03
C ARG A 76 27.51 9.95 22.46
N MET A 77 26.98 9.40 21.38
CA MET A 77 25.72 9.90 20.81
C MET A 77 24.55 9.49 21.71
N SER A 78 23.57 10.38 21.82
CA SER A 78 22.33 10.13 22.56
C SER A 78 21.12 10.26 21.62
N ALA A 79 20.15 9.39 21.83
CA ALA A 79 18.84 9.48 21.20
C ALA A 79 17.77 9.65 22.27
N MET A 80 16.82 10.54 22.02
CA MET A 80 15.64 10.72 22.86
C MET A 80 14.51 9.90 22.28
N VAL A 81 13.93 9.03 23.10
CA VAL A 81 12.70 8.30 22.79
C VAL A 81 11.52 9.12 23.30
N LEU A 82 10.61 9.42 22.39
CA LEU A 82 9.42 10.21 22.60
C LEU A 82 8.20 9.29 22.72
N ARG A 83 7.30 9.62 23.63
CA ARG A 83 6.02 8.92 23.78
C ARG A 83 5.13 9.26 22.57
N SER A 84 4.63 8.24 21.88
CA SER A 84 3.54 8.40 20.92
C SER A 84 2.26 8.73 21.70
N LEU A 85 1.69 9.93 21.52
CA LEU A 85 0.36 10.24 22.00
C LEU A 85 -0.62 9.70 20.95
N GLY A 86 -1.31 8.61 21.29
CA GLY A 86 -2.40 8.05 20.48
C GLY A 86 -1.94 7.42 19.18
N ASP A 87 -1.71 6.10 19.20
CA ASP A 87 -1.66 5.30 17.97
C ASP A 87 -3.09 5.04 17.46
N GLU A 88 -3.86 6.11 17.24
CA GLU A 88 -5.14 5.98 16.52
C GLU A 88 -4.82 5.73 15.04
N HIS A 89 -5.37 4.65 14.49
CA HIS A 89 -5.04 4.11 13.16
C HIS A 89 -5.16 5.12 12.01
N GLU A 90 -5.99 6.16 12.14
CA GLU A 90 -6.09 7.24 11.14
C GLU A 90 -4.75 8.01 10.97
N ALA A 91 -3.94 8.12 12.02
CA ALA A 91 -2.62 8.75 11.98
C ALA A 91 -1.54 7.86 11.31
N ALA A 92 -1.80 6.56 11.11
CA ALA A 92 -0.83 5.61 10.55
C ALA A 92 -0.50 5.90 9.07
N SER A 93 -1.41 6.57 8.36
CA SER A 93 -1.26 6.96 6.95
C SER A 93 -0.82 8.42 6.75
N SER A 94 -0.59 9.17 7.83
CA SER A 94 -0.16 10.57 7.74
C SER A 94 1.36 10.66 7.57
N PRO A 95 1.87 11.48 6.62
CA PRO A 95 3.31 11.76 6.54
C PRO A 95 3.85 12.43 7.82
N TYR A 96 2.97 12.94 8.69
CA TYR A 96 3.32 13.60 9.94
C TYR A 96 3.16 12.71 11.18
N ARG A 97 3.08 11.38 11.02
CA ARG A 97 2.93 10.35 12.08
C ARG A 97 3.84 10.52 13.31
N HIS A 98 4.95 11.25 13.19
CA HIS A 98 5.94 11.45 14.26
C HIS A 98 6.22 12.92 14.59
N VAL A 99 5.44 13.86 14.07
CA VAL A 99 5.68 15.30 14.24
C VAL A 99 5.07 15.86 15.53
N GLY A 100 4.18 15.10 16.19
CA GLY A 100 3.56 15.50 17.47
C GLY A 100 4.00 14.69 18.69
N ALA A 101 5.03 13.83 18.58
CA ALA A 101 5.54 13.07 19.71
C ALA A 101 6.45 13.98 20.56
N ASP A 102 5.89 14.87 21.37
CA ASP A 102 6.68 15.89 22.06
C ASP A 102 7.03 15.54 23.51
N THR A 103 6.42 14.50 24.08
CA THR A 103 6.68 14.12 25.48
C THR A 103 7.88 13.17 25.56
N PRO A 104 9.01 13.59 26.15
CA PRO A 104 10.17 12.72 26.34
C PRO A 104 9.83 11.55 27.27
N LYS A 105 10.12 10.32 26.82
CA LYS A 105 9.97 9.09 27.61
C LYS A 105 11.29 8.70 28.27
N SER A 106 12.36 8.69 27.50
CA SER A 106 13.71 8.35 27.97
C SER A 106 14.77 8.90 27.04
N VAL A 107 15.99 9.06 27.55
CA VAL A 107 17.19 9.31 26.74
C VAL A 107 18.04 8.06 26.82
N ILE A 108 18.45 7.56 25.66
CA ILE A 108 19.34 6.41 25.52
C ILE A 108 20.67 6.88 24.95
N SER A 109 21.76 6.33 25.47
CA SER A 109 23.11 6.59 24.96
C SER A 109 23.74 5.26 24.55
N ALA A 110 24.42 5.25 23.41
CA ALA A 110 25.06 4.06 22.88
C ALA A 110 26.38 4.43 22.17
N GLU A 111 27.30 3.48 22.07
CA GLU A 111 28.52 3.64 21.28
C GLU A 111 28.21 3.73 19.78
N ARG A 112 27.17 3.03 19.33
CA ARG A 112 26.79 2.88 17.93
C ARG A 112 25.28 2.96 17.79
N PHE A 113 24.84 3.58 16.71
CA PHE A 113 23.43 3.63 16.32
C PHE A 113 23.29 3.08 14.90
N LEU A 114 22.31 2.22 14.70
CA LEU A 114 21.88 1.77 13.37
C LEU A 114 20.60 2.53 12.99
N VAL A 115 20.64 3.25 11.87
CA VAL A 115 19.45 3.92 11.33
C VAL A 115 18.74 2.97 10.36
N ALA A 116 17.58 2.47 10.79
CA ALA A 116 16.76 1.52 10.03
C ALA A 116 15.28 1.97 9.95
N CYS A 117 15.05 3.27 9.74
CA CYS A 117 13.71 3.88 9.81
C CYS A 117 12.78 3.58 8.61
N GLY A 118 13.26 2.82 7.61
CA GLY A 118 12.49 2.48 6.42
C GLY A 118 12.22 3.64 5.46
N THR A 119 11.23 3.48 4.59
CA THR A 119 10.81 4.44 3.57
C THR A 119 9.30 4.69 3.64
N ARG A 120 8.81 5.70 2.91
CA ARG A 120 7.37 6.00 2.78
C ARG A 120 6.96 6.19 1.32
N PRO A 121 5.69 5.95 0.98
CA PRO A 121 5.16 6.28 -0.35
C PRO A 121 5.40 7.75 -0.68
N VAL A 122 5.81 8.02 -1.91
CA VAL A 122 5.96 9.39 -2.42
C VAL A 122 4.57 9.97 -2.65
N ARG A 123 4.30 11.16 -2.11
CA ARG A 123 3.07 11.92 -2.34
C ARG A 123 3.38 13.25 -3.03
N PRO A 124 3.27 13.32 -4.36
CA PRO A 124 3.40 14.57 -5.09
C PRO A 124 2.34 15.60 -4.63
N PRO A 125 2.71 16.87 -4.43
CA PRO A 125 1.81 17.90 -3.88
C PRO A 125 0.63 18.24 -4.80
N ASP A 126 0.74 17.94 -6.09
CA ASP A 126 -0.27 18.12 -7.13
C ASP A 126 -1.32 17.01 -7.19
N ILE A 127 -1.11 15.90 -6.47
CA ILE A 127 -2.07 14.79 -6.40
C ILE A 127 -2.95 14.93 -5.16
N PRO A 128 -4.29 15.05 -5.30
CA PRO A 128 -5.19 15.26 -4.18
C PRO A 128 -5.53 13.93 -3.48
N PHE A 129 -4.60 13.39 -2.70
CA PHE A 129 -4.83 12.18 -1.90
C PHE A 129 -5.96 12.41 -0.88
N ASP A 130 -7.04 11.64 -0.98
CA ASP A 130 -8.21 11.71 -0.10
C ASP A 130 -8.37 10.47 0.80
N GLY A 131 -7.50 9.46 0.63
CA GLY A 131 -7.50 8.22 1.42
C GLY A 131 -8.72 7.31 1.19
N THR A 132 -9.56 7.61 0.20
CA THR A 132 -10.79 6.86 -0.11
C THR A 132 -10.90 6.49 -1.59
N HIS A 133 -10.65 7.44 -2.50
CA HIS A 133 -10.63 7.23 -3.95
C HIS A 133 -9.21 7.37 -4.53
N ILE A 134 -8.42 8.29 -3.96
CA ILE A 134 -7.03 8.54 -4.31
C ILE A 134 -6.21 8.26 -3.05
N PHE A 135 -5.48 7.15 -3.10
CA PHE A 135 -4.77 6.60 -1.96
C PHE A 135 -3.43 6.01 -2.40
N ASP A 136 -2.49 5.93 -1.47
CA ASP A 136 -1.25 5.17 -1.65
C ASP A 136 -1.38 3.72 -1.16
N SER A 137 -0.29 2.96 -1.26
CA SER A 137 -0.25 1.55 -0.86
C SER A 137 -0.60 1.32 0.61
N ASP A 138 -0.23 2.25 1.49
CA ASP A 138 -0.48 2.13 2.93
C ASP A 138 -1.97 2.39 3.21
N GLN A 139 -2.54 3.39 2.55
CA GLN A 139 -3.96 3.75 2.65
C GLN A 139 -4.91 2.71 2.05
N LEU A 140 -4.45 1.78 1.20
CA LEU A 140 -5.35 0.73 0.70
C LEU A 140 -5.90 -0.16 1.83
N LEU A 141 -5.07 -0.44 2.84
CA LEU A 141 -5.41 -1.31 3.97
C LEU A 141 -5.95 -0.52 5.16
N TRP A 142 -5.45 0.70 5.34
CA TRP A 142 -5.69 1.49 6.56
C TRP A 142 -6.46 2.79 6.32
N GLY A 143 -6.75 3.11 5.06
CA GLY A 143 -7.58 4.25 4.69
C GLY A 143 -9.08 3.96 4.86
N GLY A 144 -9.90 4.96 4.53
CA GLY A 144 -11.36 4.88 4.62
C GLY A 144 -12.03 4.00 3.56
N ILE A 145 -11.31 3.01 3.02
CA ILE A 145 -11.77 2.14 1.93
C ILE A 145 -12.63 1.02 2.51
N THR A 146 -13.94 1.14 2.30
CA THR A 146 -14.93 0.23 2.88
C THR A 146 -15.23 -0.97 1.99
N HIS A 147 -14.91 -0.90 0.70
CA HIS A 147 -15.25 -1.93 -0.29
C HIS A 147 -14.11 -2.07 -1.32
N ILE A 148 -13.95 -3.28 -1.88
CA ILE A 148 -12.95 -3.50 -2.94
C ILE A 148 -13.42 -2.74 -4.19
N PRO A 149 -12.57 -1.89 -4.79
CA PRO A 149 -12.96 -1.11 -5.96
C PRO A 149 -13.23 -2.04 -7.15
N ARG A 150 -14.34 -1.79 -7.86
CA ARG A 150 -14.64 -2.48 -9.12
C ARG A 150 -13.71 -2.05 -10.25
N ASP A 151 -13.25 -0.82 -10.22
CA ASP A 151 -12.27 -0.28 -11.17
C ASP A 151 -11.12 0.34 -10.37
N LEU A 152 -9.91 -0.18 -10.57
CA LEU A 152 -8.70 0.31 -9.91
C LEU A 152 -7.71 0.80 -10.96
N ILE A 153 -7.29 2.06 -10.84
CA ILE A 153 -6.17 2.61 -11.59
C ILE A 153 -4.94 2.56 -10.69
N VAL A 154 -3.89 1.91 -11.15
CA VAL A 154 -2.58 1.86 -10.49
C VAL A 154 -1.61 2.74 -11.26
N VAL A 155 -1.08 3.75 -10.58
CA VAL A 155 -0.11 4.69 -11.15
C VAL A 155 1.29 4.24 -10.73
N GLY A 156 2.09 3.83 -11.72
CA GLY A 156 3.41 3.25 -11.52
C GLY A 156 3.39 1.72 -11.56
N ALA A 157 4.17 1.16 -12.49
CA ALA A 157 4.41 -0.26 -12.71
C ALA A 157 5.75 -0.72 -12.10
N GLY A 158 6.13 -0.12 -10.97
CA GLY A 158 7.19 -0.64 -10.10
C GLY A 158 6.72 -1.86 -9.29
N VAL A 159 7.59 -2.36 -8.41
CA VAL A 159 7.31 -3.56 -7.59
C VAL A 159 6.00 -3.45 -6.81
N ILE A 160 5.84 -2.37 -6.03
CA ILE A 160 4.67 -2.16 -5.18
C ILE A 160 3.40 -2.03 -6.02
N GLY A 161 3.41 -1.18 -7.05
CA GLY A 161 2.25 -0.97 -7.92
C GLY A 161 1.82 -2.26 -8.60
N MET A 162 2.77 -3.03 -9.14
CA MET A 162 2.47 -4.32 -9.77
C MET A 162 1.99 -5.37 -8.77
N GLU A 163 2.48 -5.39 -7.53
CA GLU A 163 2.01 -6.30 -6.51
C GLU A 163 0.52 -6.08 -6.20
N TYR A 164 0.13 -4.83 -5.91
CA TYR A 164 -1.27 -4.48 -5.67
C TYR A 164 -2.14 -4.67 -6.92
N ALA A 165 -1.62 -4.34 -8.10
CA ALA A 165 -2.30 -4.60 -9.36
C ALA A 165 -2.60 -6.10 -9.52
N CYS A 166 -1.63 -6.97 -9.28
CA CYS A 166 -1.81 -8.44 -9.35
C CYS A 166 -2.82 -8.94 -8.32
N MET A 167 -2.72 -8.45 -7.09
CA MET A 167 -3.64 -8.82 -6.01
C MET A 167 -5.08 -8.48 -6.36
N ILE A 168 -5.35 -7.25 -6.78
CA ILE A 168 -6.73 -6.85 -7.07
C ILE A 168 -7.23 -7.52 -8.35
N ASN A 169 -6.38 -7.71 -9.35
CA ASN A 169 -6.75 -8.35 -10.62
C ASN A 169 -7.22 -9.81 -10.50
N VAL A 170 -6.93 -10.51 -9.40
CA VAL A 170 -7.49 -11.85 -9.14
C VAL A 170 -8.84 -11.80 -8.41
N VAL A 171 -9.26 -10.64 -7.90
CA VAL A 171 -10.55 -10.47 -7.23
C VAL A 171 -11.66 -10.40 -8.29
N PRO A 172 -12.66 -11.30 -8.24
CA PRO A 172 -13.72 -11.33 -9.23
C PRO A 172 -14.52 -10.01 -9.30
N GLY A 173 -14.79 -9.56 -10.52
CA GLY A 173 -15.60 -8.35 -10.77
C GLY A 173 -14.83 -7.04 -10.63
N THR A 174 -13.50 -7.12 -10.50
CA THR A 174 -12.61 -5.94 -10.54
C THR A 174 -11.93 -5.83 -11.89
N THR A 175 -11.61 -4.60 -12.29
CA THR A 175 -10.81 -4.28 -13.48
C THR A 175 -9.63 -3.42 -13.03
N VAL A 176 -8.42 -3.83 -13.39
CA VAL A 176 -7.20 -3.09 -13.04
C VAL A 176 -6.60 -2.43 -14.28
N THR A 177 -6.32 -1.14 -14.22
CA THR A 177 -5.56 -0.42 -15.27
C THR A 177 -4.26 0.08 -14.68
N VAL A 178 -3.13 -0.38 -15.20
CA VAL A 178 -1.79 0.08 -14.81
C VAL A 178 -1.32 1.16 -15.79
N ILE A 179 -0.90 2.31 -15.26
CA ILE A 179 -0.36 3.43 -16.05
C ILE A 179 1.08 3.67 -15.62
N ASP A 180 2.03 3.68 -16.55
CA ASP A 180 3.43 3.99 -16.26
C ASP A 180 4.11 4.71 -17.45
N PRO A 181 4.94 5.73 -17.20
CA PRO A 181 5.65 6.45 -18.27
C PRO A 181 6.71 5.60 -18.97
N ARG A 182 7.16 4.50 -18.37
CA ARG A 182 8.14 3.59 -18.96
C ARG A 182 7.48 2.65 -19.97
N PRO A 183 8.26 2.13 -20.95
CA PRO A 183 7.73 1.21 -21.95
C PRO A 183 7.42 -0.20 -21.42
N THR A 184 8.00 -0.58 -20.28
CA THR A 184 7.90 -1.92 -19.71
C THR A 184 7.62 -1.86 -18.20
N VAL A 185 6.78 -2.76 -17.72
CA VAL A 185 6.60 -2.97 -16.26
C VAL A 185 7.82 -3.70 -15.70
N LEU A 186 8.16 -3.47 -14.43
CA LEU A 186 9.25 -4.20 -13.74
C LEU A 186 10.53 -4.34 -14.57
N SER A 187 11.03 -3.24 -15.15
CA SER A 187 12.14 -3.22 -16.12
C SER A 187 13.48 -3.83 -15.65
N PHE A 188 13.58 -4.26 -14.40
CA PHE A 188 14.72 -4.99 -13.84
C PHE A 188 14.59 -6.52 -14.00
N ALA A 189 13.39 -7.02 -14.31
CA ALA A 189 13.10 -8.44 -14.47
C ALA A 189 13.27 -8.88 -15.93
N ASP A 190 13.35 -10.19 -16.13
CA ASP A 190 13.45 -10.80 -17.45
C ASP A 190 12.19 -10.55 -18.30
N ASN A 191 12.38 -10.33 -19.60
CA ASN A 191 11.30 -9.99 -20.52
C ASN A 191 10.27 -11.11 -20.66
N ASP A 192 10.69 -12.37 -20.67
CA ASP A 192 9.76 -13.50 -20.81
C ASP A 192 8.86 -13.61 -19.57
N VAL A 193 9.42 -13.31 -18.39
CA VAL A 193 8.66 -13.26 -17.14
C VAL A 193 7.65 -12.11 -17.15
N ILE A 194 8.07 -10.93 -17.62
CA ILE A 194 7.20 -9.75 -17.75
C ILE A 194 6.05 -10.02 -18.72
N GLU A 195 6.35 -10.58 -19.89
CA GLU A 195 5.35 -10.89 -20.92
C GLU A 195 4.33 -11.91 -20.42
N ASN A 196 4.78 -12.99 -19.77
CA ASN A 196 3.90 -13.97 -19.16
C ASN A 196 3.01 -13.36 -18.08
N LEU A 197 3.58 -12.53 -17.20
CA LEU A 197 2.82 -11.82 -16.17
C LEU A 197 1.75 -10.93 -16.79
N GLN A 198 2.11 -10.09 -17.76
CA GLN A 198 1.17 -9.20 -18.44
C GLN A 198 0.08 -9.98 -19.18
N TYR A 199 0.45 -11.09 -19.83
CA TYR A 199 -0.49 -11.97 -20.50
C TYR A 199 -1.51 -12.54 -19.53
N THR A 200 -1.08 -13.15 -18.42
CA THR A 200 -1.97 -13.68 -17.38
C THR A 200 -2.84 -12.57 -16.79
N MET A 201 -2.28 -11.39 -16.54
CA MET A 201 -3.06 -10.29 -15.99
C MET A 201 -4.13 -9.79 -16.97
N ARG A 202 -3.81 -9.68 -18.26
CA ARG A 202 -4.77 -9.31 -19.32
C ARG A 202 -5.89 -10.33 -19.47
N GLN A 203 -5.62 -11.62 -19.30
CA GLN A 203 -6.64 -12.68 -19.30
C GLN A 203 -7.67 -12.51 -18.16
N ASN A 204 -7.27 -11.85 -17.07
CA ASN A 204 -8.15 -11.50 -15.95
C ASN A 204 -8.77 -10.10 -16.08
N GLY A 205 -8.57 -9.40 -17.21
CA GLY A 205 -9.18 -8.10 -17.49
C GLY A 205 -8.26 -6.89 -17.24
N ALA A 206 -7.00 -7.09 -16.87
CA ALA A 206 -6.08 -5.98 -16.67
C ALA A 206 -5.74 -5.25 -17.97
N ARG A 207 -5.54 -3.93 -17.86
CA ARG A 207 -5.07 -3.06 -18.94
C ARG A 207 -3.74 -2.44 -18.56
N PHE A 208 -2.87 -2.26 -19.56
CA PHE A 208 -1.55 -1.64 -19.38
C PHE A 208 -1.43 -0.46 -20.33
N LEU A 209 -1.15 0.72 -19.78
CA LEU A 209 -0.94 1.97 -20.48
C LEU A 209 0.49 2.41 -20.21
N LEU A 210 1.39 1.83 -20.99
CA LEU A 210 2.83 2.08 -20.91
C LEU A 210 3.22 3.18 -21.89
N ASN A 211 4.30 3.90 -21.59
CA ASN A 211 4.63 5.17 -22.24
C ASN A 211 3.56 6.24 -22.06
N GLU A 212 2.82 6.20 -20.94
CA GLU A 212 1.81 7.20 -20.60
C GLU A 212 2.07 7.74 -19.19
N HIS A 213 1.88 9.04 -19.01
CA HIS A 213 1.83 9.65 -17.68
C HIS A 213 0.49 10.32 -17.47
N ILE A 214 0.11 10.47 -16.20
CA ILE A 214 -1.11 11.19 -15.82
C ILE A 214 -0.80 12.68 -15.88
N THR A 215 -1.62 13.44 -16.61
CA THR A 215 -1.52 14.89 -16.69
C THR A 215 -2.46 15.58 -15.71
N ARG A 216 -3.59 14.94 -15.39
CA ARG A 216 -4.63 15.52 -14.54
C ARG A 216 -5.44 14.42 -13.85
N ILE A 217 -5.82 14.69 -12.60
CA ILE A 217 -6.78 13.91 -11.83
C ILE A 217 -7.89 14.86 -11.37
N GLU A 218 -9.14 14.57 -11.73
CA GLU A 218 -10.26 15.43 -11.39
C GLU A 218 -11.55 14.67 -11.13
N LYS A 219 -12.47 15.30 -10.39
CA LYS A 219 -13.80 14.77 -10.12
C LYS A 219 -14.75 15.29 -11.20
N ILE A 220 -15.26 14.39 -12.02
CA ILE A 220 -16.22 14.71 -13.08
C ILE A 220 -17.63 14.26 -12.71
N GLU A 221 -18.64 14.92 -13.28
CA GLU A 221 -20.04 14.51 -13.17
C GLU A 221 -20.41 13.64 -14.37
N LYS A 222 -20.87 12.42 -14.09
CA LYS A 222 -21.29 11.45 -15.08
C LYS A 222 -22.77 11.13 -14.89
N LYS A 223 -23.56 11.28 -15.97
CA LYS A 223 -24.95 10.83 -16.00
C LYS A 223 -25.01 9.30 -16.01
N ASP A 224 -25.75 8.72 -15.09
CA ASP A 224 -26.02 7.30 -15.04
C ASP A 224 -27.05 6.89 -16.11
N SER A 225 -27.25 5.58 -16.28
CA SER A 225 -28.16 5.03 -17.30
C SER A 225 -29.65 5.31 -17.02
N ASN A 226 -29.98 5.79 -15.82
CA ASN A 226 -31.31 6.17 -15.35
C ASN A 226 -31.47 7.71 -15.21
N GLY A 227 -30.52 8.50 -15.69
CA GLY A 227 -30.55 9.97 -15.64
C GLY A 227 -30.11 10.60 -14.31
N GLY A 228 -29.57 9.83 -13.37
CA GLY A 228 -29.00 10.35 -12.13
C GLY A 228 -27.56 10.83 -12.31
N GLU A 229 -27.19 11.96 -11.69
CA GLU A 229 -25.81 12.46 -11.72
C GLU A 229 -24.96 11.77 -10.65
N LYS A 230 -23.85 11.13 -11.06
CA LYS A 230 -22.83 10.57 -10.17
C LYS A 230 -21.50 11.26 -10.37
N LYS A 231 -20.86 11.65 -9.27
CA LYS A 231 -19.49 12.17 -9.30
C LYS A 231 -18.50 11.01 -9.33
N VAL A 232 -17.62 10.97 -10.32
CA VAL A 232 -16.56 9.96 -10.47
C VAL A 232 -15.20 10.64 -10.61
N TRP A 233 -14.14 9.97 -10.17
CA TRP A 233 -12.78 10.44 -10.42
C TRP A 233 -12.32 9.99 -11.81
N ALA A 234 -11.72 10.91 -12.55
CA ALA A 234 -11.09 10.66 -13.84
C ALA A 234 -9.60 10.97 -13.76
N ALA A 235 -8.80 10.09 -14.36
CA ALA A 235 -7.39 10.34 -14.60
C ALA A 235 -7.17 10.45 -16.10
N SER A 236 -6.57 11.55 -16.55
CA SER A 236 -6.30 11.82 -17.96
C SER A 236 -4.83 11.48 -18.28
N PRO A 237 -4.57 10.50 -19.15
CA PRO A 237 -3.24 10.18 -19.63
C PRO A 237 -2.82 11.15 -20.73
N SER A 238 -1.51 11.23 -20.97
CA SER A 238 -0.89 12.09 -21.99
C SER A 238 -1.49 11.95 -23.40
N ARG A 239 -1.91 10.75 -23.84
CA ARG A 239 -2.57 10.57 -25.15
C ARG A 239 -4.06 10.93 -25.21
N GLY A 240 -4.61 11.60 -24.20
CA GLY A 240 -5.98 12.15 -24.24
C GLY A 240 -7.11 11.15 -24.02
N ILE A 241 -6.82 9.97 -23.45
CA ILE A 241 -7.84 8.94 -23.17
C ILE A 241 -8.43 9.17 -21.77
N GLU A 242 -9.52 9.93 -21.63
CA GLU A 242 -10.17 10.10 -20.33
C GLU A 242 -10.71 8.76 -19.78
N PHE A 243 -10.26 8.37 -18.58
CA PHE A 243 -10.81 7.20 -17.89
C PHE A 243 -12.00 7.60 -17.03
N THR A 244 -13.20 7.23 -17.48
CA THR A 244 -14.44 7.49 -16.73
C THR A 244 -15.28 6.20 -16.67
N ARG A 245 -15.33 5.49 -15.54
CA ARG A 245 -16.25 4.34 -15.35
C ARG A 245 -16.87 4.30 -13.95
N LYS A 246 -18.03 3.64 -13.89
CA LYS A 246 -19.19 3.85 -13.01
C LYS A 246 -18.99 3.49 -11.54
#